data_AF-A0A268HEH5-F1
#
_entry.id   AF-A0A268HEH5-F1
#
_cell.length_a   1.000
_cell.length_b   1.000
_cell.length_c   1.000
_cell.angle_alpha   90.00
_cell.angle_beta   90.00
_cell.angle_gamma   90.00
#
_symmetry.space_group_name_H-M   'P 1'
#
loop_
_entity.id
_entity.type
_entity.pdbx_description
1 polymer ?
#
loop_
_entity_poly.entity_id
_entity_poly.type
_entity_poly.pdbx_seq_one_letter_code
_entity_poly.pdbx_strand_id
1 'polypeptide(L)' 'MANVLLIIGVIAIINGGIFMGALTSGSQQRANYHTETKEDRLLRLKVGRISVLVGVLVLLLGLILHVIL' A
#
# COMPACT_ATOMS: atom_id res chain seq x y z
N MET A 1 6.24 -9.54 -19.60
CA MET A 1 6.70 -9.70 -18.20
C MET A 1 6.71 -8.37 -17.45
N ALA A 2 7.38 -7.34 -17.97
CA ALA A 2 7.45 -6.01 -17.32
C ALA A 2 6.08 -5.38 -17.00
N ASN A 3 5.12 -5.41 -17.94
CA ASN A 3 3.77 -4.87 -17.71
C ASN A 3 3.05 -5.51 -16.52
N VAL A 4 3.24 -6.82 -16.30
CA VAL A 4 2.63 -7.53 -15.16
C VAL A 4 3.20 -7.02 -13.84
N LEU A 5 4.53 -6.81 -13.77
CA LEU A 5 5.18 -6.25 -12.59
C LEU A 5 4.71 -4.82 -12.31
N LEU A 6 4.57 -3.98 -13.34
CA LEU A 6 4.04 -2.62 -13.18
C LEU A 6 2.63 -2.64 -12.59
N ILE A 7 1.74 -3.49 -13.11
CA ILE A 7 0.37 -3.64 -12.61
C ILE A 7 0.36 -4.10 -11.15
N ILE A 8 1.15 -5.13 -10.81
CA ILE A 8 1.26 -5.65 -9.44
C ILE A 8 1.78 -4.56 -8.49
N GLY A 9 2.79 -3.80 -8.90
CA GLY A 9 3.36 -2.71 -8.12
C GLY A 9 2.33 -1.63 -7.79
N VAL A 10 1.55 -1.19 -8.80
CA VAL A 10 0.47 -0.22 -8.61
C VAL A 10 -0.61 -0.76 -7.65
N ILE A 11 -1.07 -2.00 -7.86
CA ILE A 11 -2.09 -2.62 -7.01
C ILE A 11 -1.61 -2.72 -5.55
N ALA A 12 -0.33 -3.08 -5.33
CA ALA A 12 0.24 -3.16 -3.98
C ALA A 12 0.29 -1.79 -3.29
N ILE A 13 0.66 -0.72 -4.01
CA ILE A 13 0.67 0.64 -3.48
C ILE A 13 -0.76 1.10 -3.11
N ILE A 14 -1.73 0.87 -3.99
CA ILE A 14 -3.14 1.23 -3.74
C ILE A 14 -3.65 0.53 -2.48
N ASN A 15 -3.45 -0.79 -2.38
CA ASN A 15 -3.82 -1.54 -1.18
C ASN A 15 -3.13 -0.98 0.07
N GLY A 16 -1.83 -0.70 -0.01
CA GLY A 16 -1.10 -0.10 1.10
C GLY A 16 -1.68 1.25 1.55
N GLY A 17 -2.08 2.10 0.61
CA GLY A 17 -2.78 3.36 0.86
C GLY A 17 -4.15 3.15 1.54
N ILE A 18 -4.91 2.13 1.12
CA ILE A 18 -6.20 1.77 1.75
C ILE A 18 -5.97 1.37 3.21
N PHE A 19 -5.00 0.50 3.50
CA PHE A 19 -4.66 0.08 4.87
C PHE A 19 -4.21 1.26 5.75
N MET A 20 -3.47 2.23 5.19
CA MET A 20 -3.09 3.45 5.90
C MET A 20 -4.24 4.47 6.04
N GLY A 21 -5.37 4.23 5.38
CA GLY A 21 -6.53 5.12 5.40
C GLY A 21 -6.31 6.41 4.60
N ALA A 22 -5.56 6.33 3.49
CA ALA A 22 -5.39 7.46 2.57
C ALA A 22 -6.71 7.88 1.89
N LEU A 23 -7.69 6.98 1.86
CA LEU A 23 -9.03 7.20 1.28
C LEU A 23 -10.13 7.34 2.35
N THR A 24 -9.76 7.55 3.62
CA THR A 24 -10.73 7.77 4.70
C THR A 24 -10.70 9.22 5.18
N SER A 25 -11.88 9.77 5.48
CA SER A 25 -12.00 11.11 6.02
C SER A 25 -11.53 11.20 7.47
N GLY A 26 -11.23 12.41 7.94
CA GLY A 26 -10.80 12.63 9.32
C GLY A 26 -11.84 12.19 10.37
N SER A 27 -13.14 12.31 10.07
CA SER A 27 -14.19 11.80 10.95
C SER A 27 -14.19 10.27 11.03
N GLN A 28 -14.02 9.59 9.90
CA GLN A 28 -13.90 8.13 9.85
C GLN A 28 -12.65 7.64 10.59
N GLN A 29 -11.50 8.31 10.42
CA GLN A 29 -10.27 7.97 11.13
C GLN A 29 -10.42 8.11 12.65
N ARG A 30 -11.10 9.16 13.14
CA ARG A 30 -11.39 9.32 14.58
C ARG A 30 -12.36 8.25 15.09
N ALA A 31 -13.42 7.94 14.34
CA ALA A 31 -14.34 6.88 14.70
C ALA A 31 -13.61 5.53 14.83
N ASN A 32 -12.80 5.17 13.83
CA ASN A 32 -11.97 3.96 13.85
C ASN A 32 -10.98 3.95 15.03
N TYR A 33 -10.39 5.10 15.38
CA TYR A 33 -9.46 5.21 16.50
C TYR A 33 -10.11 4.81 17.84
N HIS A 34 -11.40 5.07 18.01
CA HIS A 34 -12.12 4.75 19.25
C HIS A 34 -12.63 3.30 19.30
N THR A 35 -12.77 2.63 18.16
CA THR A 35 -13.25 1.24 18.10
C THR A 35 -12.14 0.22 17.91
N GLU A 36 -11.05 0.60 17.26
CA GLU A 36 -9.89 -0.26 16.96
C GLU A 36 -8.91 -0.29 18.14
N THR A 37 -8.44 -1.49 18.49
CA THR A 37 -7.37 -1.65 19.47
C THR A 37 -6.06 -1.03 18.98
N LYS A 38 -5.12 -0.75 19.89
CA LYS A 38 -3.79 -0.25 19.50
C LYS A 38 -3.04 -1.28 18.65
N GLU A 39 -3.20 -2.56 18.95
CA GLU A 39 -2.54 -3.67 18.26
C GLU A 39 -3.04 -3.81 16.82
N ASP A 40 -4.35 -3.82 16.62
CA ASP A 40 -4.96 -3.90 15.28
C ASP A 40 -4.54 -2.72 14.41
N ARG A 41 -4.49 -1.51 14.99
CA ARG A 41 -4.05 -0.30 14.29
C ARG A 41 -2.59 -0.40 13.86
N LEU A 42 -1.71 -0.85 14.75
CA LEU A 42 -0.30 -1.03 14.44
C LEU A 42 -0.11 -2.10 13.37
N LEU A 43 -0.88 -3.19 13.42
CA LEU A 43 -0.89 -4.22 12.38
C LEU A 43 -1.36 -3.64 11.05
N ARG A 44 -2.48 -2.91 11.02
CA ARG A 44 -3.02 -2.27 9.82
C ARG A 44 -2.00 -1.35 9.16
N LEU A 45 -1.34 -0.49 9.95
CA LEU A 45 -0.29 0.41 9.47
C LEU A 45 0.99 -0.33 9.06
N LYS A 46 1.33 -1.45 9.72
CA LYS A 46 2.49 -2.28 9.35
C LYS A 46 2.26 -2.95 8.00
N VAL A 47 1.09 -3.56 7.80
CA VAL A 47 0.69 -4.15 6.51
C VAL A 47 0.69 -3.09 5.43
N GLY A 48 0.05 -1.95 5.66
CA GLY A 48 0.01 -0.85 4.70
C GLY A 48 1.40 -0.36 4.27
N ARG A 49 2.31 -0.16 5.22
CA ARG A 49 3.70 0.25 4.95
C ARG A 49 4.48 -0.80 4.16
N ILE A 50 4.37 -2.08 4.53
CA ILE A 50 5.04 -3.17 3.82
C ILE A 50 4.50 -3.27 2.39
N SER A 51 3.19 -3.18 2.19
CA SER A 51 2.57 -3.23 0.86
C SER A 51 3.03 -2.10 -0.03
N VAL A 52 3.12 -0.86 0.47
CA VAL A 52 3.67 0.26 -0.31
C VAL A 52 5.14 0.05 -0.63
N LEU A 53 5.95 -0.36 0.35
CA LEU A 53 7.38 -0.58 0.13
C LEU A 53 7.63 -1.65 -0.94
N VAL A 54 6.97 -2.81 -0.82
CA VAL A 54 7.05 -3.88 -1.82
C VAL A 54 6.52 -3.41 -3.17
N GLY A 55 5.39 -2.71 -3.19
CA GLY A 55 4.81 -2.17 -4.42
C GLY A 55 5.76 -1.22 -5.16
N VAL A 56 6.42 -0.31 -4.44
CA VAL A 56 7.43 0.59 -5.00
C VAL A 56 8.62 -0.19 -5.57
N LEU A 57 9.15 -1.17 -4.84
CA LEU A 57 10.28 -1.99 -5.31
C LEU A 57 9.91 -2.78 -6.58
N VAL A 58 8.72 -3.38 -6.61
CA VAL A 58 8.22 -4.14 -7.77
C VAL A 58 7.99 -3.20 -8.97
N LEU A 59 7.46 -2.00 -8.73
CA LEU A 59 7.23 -1.01 -9.78
C LEU A 59 8.54 -0.50 -10.38
N LEU A 60 9.55 -0.21 -9.54
CA LEU A 60 10.89 0.15 -9.99
C LEU A 60 11.52 -0.97 -10.83
N LEU A 61 11.42 -2.22 -10.37
CA LEU A 61 11.91 -3.38 -11.13
C LEU A 61 11.20 -3.51 -12.48
N GLY A 62 9.87 -3.39 -12.48
CA GLY A 62 9.07 -3.43 -13.71
C GLY A 62 9.47 -2.32 -14.70
N LEU A 63 9.75 -1.11 -14.20
CA LEU A 63 10.18 0.02 -15.02
C LEU A 63 11.57 -0.21 -15.62
N ILE A 64 12.53 -0.68 -14.81
CA ILE A 64 13.88 -1.02 -15.28
C ILE A 64 13.80 -2.08 -16.39
N LEU A 65 13.02 -3.14 -16.18
CA LEU A 65 12.85 -4.19 -17.18
C LEU A 65 12.16 -3.69 -18.45
N HIS A 66 11.23 -2.74 -18.35
CA HIS A 66 10.55 -2.17 -19.52
C HIS A 66 11.44 -1.24 -20.35
N VAL A 67 12.42 -0.58 -19.73
CA VAL A 67 13.36 0.32 -20.42
C VAL A 67 14.50 -0.46 -21.08
N ILE A 68 14.96 -1.54 -20.46
CA ILE A 68 16.08 -2.35 -20.96
C ILE A 68 15.65 -3.29 -22.10
N LEU A 69 14.40 -3.76 -22.09
CA LEU A 69 13.91 -4.88 -22.91
C LEU A 69 12.65 -4.48 -23.71
#